data_AF-A0A6G1S2F1-F1
#
_entry.id   AF-A0A6G1S2F1-F1
#
_cell.length_a   1.000
_cell.length_b   1.000
_cell.length_c   1.000
_cell.angle_alpha   90.00
_cell.angle_beta   90.00
_cell.angle_gamma   90.00
#
_symmetry.space_group_name_H-M   'P 1'
#
loop_
_entity.id
_entity.type
_entity.pdbx_description
1 polymer ?
#
loop_
_entity_poly.entity_id
_entity_poly.type
_entity_poly.pdbx_seq_one_letter_code
_entity_poly.pdbx_strand_id
1 'polypeptide(L)'
;RPLSPRADALLCGGGALGSAPCLLLALISAPARPGAAYVFIFLGETLLSLNWAVSADILLYVVAPTRRATAEALQILVSHLLGDAGSPYLIGVLSDALRAAAPPTLQHEARALQRALLLCP
;
A
#
# COMPACT_ATOMS: atom_id res chain seq x y z
N ARG A 1 23.35 -13.72 13.19
CA ARG A 1 22.55 -14.82 12.60
C ARG A 1 21.11 -14.60 13.05
N PRO A 2 20.13 -14.51 12.14
CA PRO A 2 18.73 -14.38 12.55
C PRO A 2 18.33 -15.57 13.42
N LEU A 3 17.58 -15.30 14.49
CA LEU A 3 17.15 -16.30 15.47
C LEU A 3 16.11 -17.29 14.89
N SER A 4 15.44 -16.92 13.79
CA SER A 4 14.56 -17.81 13.04
C SER A 4 14.66 -17.56 11.51
N PRO A 5 14.64 -18.61 10.66
CA PRO A 5 14.66 -18.46 9.20
C PRO A 5 13.40 -17.81 8.60
N ARG A 6 12.35 -17.62 9.41
CA ARG A 6 11.05 -17.07 8.99
C ARG A 6 10.84 -15.64 9.46
N ALA A 7 11.77 -15.08 10.22
CA ALA A 7 11.62 -13.76 10.83
C ALA A 7 11.32 -12.69 9.78
N ASP A 8 12.04 -12.71 8.67
CA ASP A 8 11.91 -11.72 7.59
C ASP A 8 10.55 -11.82 6.90
N ALA A 9 10.12 -13.04 6.55
CA ALA A 9 8.79 -13.27 5.98
C ALA A 9 7.64 -12.87 6.93
N LEU A 10 7.80 -13.13 8.24
CA LEU A 10 6.82 -12.73 9.26
C LEU A 10 6.79 -11.22 9.49
N LEU A 11 7.94 -10.55 9.44
CA LEU A 11 8.04 -9.10 9.54
C LEU A 11 7.39 -8.44 8.33
N CYS A 12 7.63 -8.96 7.13
CA CYS A 12 7.02 -8.46 5.90
C CYS A 12 5.49 -8.68 5.90
N GLY A 13 5.04 -9.88 6.28
CA GLY A 13 3.61 -10.17 6.43
C GLY A 13 2.94 -9.31 7.50
N GLY A 14 3.58 -9.16 8.66
CA GLY A 14 3.08 -8.34 9.77
C GLY A 14 3.05 -6.85 9.45
N GLY A 15 4.08 -6.33 8.77
CA GLY A 15 4.13 -4.95 8.30
C GLY A 15 3.02 -4.65 7.32
N ALA A 16 2.83 -5.50 6.31
CA ALA A 16 1.73 -5.37 5.33
C ALA A 16 0.34 -5.51 5.96
N LEU A 17 0.15 -6.48 6.86
CA LEU A 17 -1.12 -6.66 7.57
C LEU A 17 -1.42 -5.52 8.53
N GLY A 18 -0.40 -4.87 9.10
CA GLY A 18 -0.55 -3.72 9.98
C GLY A 18 -0.74 -2.40 9.24
N SER A 19 -0.15 -2.24 8.05
CA SER A 19 -0.28 -1.00 7.26
C SER A 19 -1.70 -0.83 6.72
N ALA A 20 -2.34 -1.89 6.21
CA ALA A 20 -3.69 -1.85 5.66
C ALA A 20 -4.76 -1.29 6.63
N PRO A 21 -4.92 -1.79 7.88
CA PRO A 21 -5.88 -1.22 8.82
C PRO A 21 -5.50 0.20 9.26
N CYS A 22 -4.21 0.54 9.34
CA CYS A 22 -3.79 1.91 9.62
C CYS A 22 -4.27 2.87 8.51
N LEU A 23 -4.02 2.55 7.24
CA LEU A 23 -4.43 3.38 6.12
C LEU A 23 -5.96 3.45 5.98
N LEU A 24 -6.66 2.34 6.25
CA LEU A 24 -8.13 2.33 6.31
C LEU A 24 -8.67 3.27 7.40
N LEU A 25 -8.10 3.21 8.61
CA LEU A 25 -8.47 4.10 9.71
C LEU A 25 -8.14 5.56 9.41
N ALA A 26 -7.08 5.83 8.65
CA ALA A 26 -6.78 7.18 8.16
C ALA A 26 -7.90 7.70 7.26
N LEU A 27 -8.35 6.90 6.29
CA LEU A 27 -9.44 7.26 5.37
C LEU A 27 -10.76 7.48 6.09
N ILE A 28 -11.10 6.66 7.08
CA ILE A 28 -12.32 6.81 7.88
C ILE A 28 -12.24 8.07 8.77
N SER A 29 -11.07 8.36 9.33
CA SER A 29 -10.88 9.48 10.26
C SER A 29 -10.74 10.84 9.56
N ALA A 30 -10.32 10.86 8.30
CA ALA A 30 -10.01 12.09 7.57
C ALA A 30 -11.13 13.15 7.57
N PRO A 31 -12.43 12.82 7.39
CA PRO A 31 -13.49 13.84 7.37
C PRO A 31 -13.80 14.47 8.73
N ALA A 32 -13.60 13.72 9.82
CA ALA A 32 -14.02 14.13 11.17
C ALA A 32 -12.84 14.62 12.04
N ARG A 33 -11.67 14.00 11.90
CA ARG A 33 -10.49 14.22 12.74
C ARG A 33 -9.21 14.11 11.91
N PRO A 34 -8.86 15.13 11.12
CA PRO A 34 -7.67 15.09 10.24
C PRO A 34 -6.36 14.85 11.01
N GLY A 35 -6.24 15.35 12.24
CA GLY A 35 -5.07 15.06 13.09
C GLY A 35 -4.86 13.56 13.36
N ALA A 36 -5.94 12.81 13.58
CA ALA A 36 -5.85 11.36 13.75
C ALA A 36 -5.51 10.66 12.43
N ALA A 37 -6.00 11.16 11.30
CA ALA A 37 -5.66 10.63 9.98
C ALA A 37 -4.16 10.73 9.69
N TYR A 38 -3.51 11.85 10.01
CA TYR A 38 -2.05 11.98 9.84
C TYR A 38 -1.26 11.00 10.69
N VAL A 39 -1.68 10.74 11.93
CA VAL A 39 -1.04 9.73 12.80
C VAL A 39 -1.16 8.34 12.17
N PHE A 40 -2.34 7.99 11.67
CA PHE A 40 -2.55 6.70 11.03
C PHE A 40 -1.81 6.55 9.69
N ILE A 41 -1.70 7.61 8.89
CA ILE A 41 -0.86 7.64 7.69
C ILE A 41 0.60 7.40 8.09
N PHE A 42 1.12 8.14 9.07
CA PHE A 42 2.49 7.96 9.53
C PHE A 42 2.79 6.53 9.96
N LEU A 43 1.90 5.92 10.75
CA LEU A 43 2.04 4.53 11.18
C LEU A 43 1.95 3.55 10.00
N GLY A 44 0.97 3.75 9.10
CA GLY A 44 0.78 2.92 7.92
C GLY A 44 1.99 2.93 6.99
N GLU A 45 2.49 4.13 6.65
CA GLU A 45 3.67 4.31 5.80
C GLU A 45 4.94 3.77 6.45
N THR A 46 5.10 3.93 7.77
CA THR A 46 6.25 3.36 8.50
C THR A 46 6.23 1.83 8.43
N LEU A 47 5.08 1.21 8.66
CA LEU A 47 4.91 -0.25 8.58
C LEU A 47 5.11 -0.77 7.14
N LEU A 48 4.64 -0.02 6.14
CA LEU A 48 4.84 -0.35 4.74
C LEU A 48 6.32 -0.24 4.34
N SER A 49 7.02 0.79 4.84
CA SER A 49 8.45 1.01 4.59
C SER A 49 9.33 -0.13 5.11
N LEU A 50 8.92 -0.83 6.17
CA LEU A 50 9.61 -2.03 6.66
C LEU A 50 9.62 -3.15 5.60
N ASN A 51 8.54 -3.30 4.83
CA ASN A 51 8.43 -4.35 3.81
C ASN A 51 9.45 -4.16 2.70
N TRP A 52 9.80 -2.92 2.38
CA TRP A 52 10.79 -2.62 1.33
C TRP A 52 12.18 -3.12 1.69
N ALA A 53 12.67 -2.78 2.89
CA ALA A 53 13.98 -3.20 3.37
C ALA A 53 14.06 -4.73 3.55
N VAL A 54 13.02 -5.34 4.12
CA VAL A 54 12.98 -6.78 4.37
C VAL A 54 12.89 -7.57 3.06
N SER A 55 12.09 -7.12 2.08
CA SER A 55 11.97 -7.83 0.80
C SER A 55 13.25 -7.78 -0.04
N ALA A 56 14.03 -6.70 0.06
CA ALA A 56 15.35 -6.61 -0.58
C ALA A 56 16.33 -7.60 0.04
N ASP A 57 16.32 -7.73 1.37
CA ASP A 57 17.13 -8.74 2.07
C ASP A 57 16.69 -10.15 1.63
N ILE A 58 15.38 -10.44 1.56
CA ILE A 58 14.81 -11.72 1.08
C ILE A 58 15.39 -12.20 -0.24
N LEU A 59 15.45 -11.30 -1.21
CA LEU A 59 16.03 -11.57 -2.52
C LEU A 59 17.45 -12.13 -2.45
N LEU A 60 18.28 -11.64 -1.52
CA LEU A 60 19.68 -12.01 -1.41
C LEU A 60 19.87 -13.46 -0.94
N TYR A 61 18.97 -14.00 -0.11
CA TYR A 61 19.06 -15.39 0.35
C TYR A 61 18.34 -16.41 -0.53
N VAL A 62 17.33 -16.00 -1.30
CA VAL A 62 16.58 -16.93 -2.17
C VAL A 62 17.10 -17.00 -3.61
N VAL A 63 17.90 -16.02 -4.05
CA VAL A 63 18.45 -15.96 -5.42
C VAL A 63 19.97 -16.12 -5.43
N ALA A 64 20.45 -16.96 -6.35
CA ALA A 64 21.88 -17.17 -6.59
C ALA A 64 22.58 -15.84 -6.98
N PRO A 65 23.82 -15.57 -6.50
CA PRO A 65 24.49 -14.28 -6.66
C PRO A 65 24.53 -13.74 -8.10
N THR A 66 24.74 -14.59 -9.09
CA THR A 66 24.84 -14.22 -10.51
C THR A 66 23.54 -13.71 -11.12
N ARG A 67 22.39 -13.90 -10.46
CA ARG A 67 21.06 -13.54 -10.95
C ARG A 67 20.33 -12.51 -10.09
N ARG A 68 20.93 -12.05 -8.98
CA ARG A 68 20.28 -11.17 -8.00
C ARG A 68 19.82 -9.85 -8.61
N ALA A 69 20.67 -9.19 -9.40
CA ALA A 69 20.33 -7.91 -10.03
C ALA A 69 19.08 -8.00 -10.93
N THR A 70 18.97 -9.06 -11.72
CA THR A 70 17.79 -9.28 -12.57
C THR A 70 16.54 -9.59 -11.75
N ALA A 71 16.68 -10.39 -10.69
CA ALA A 71 15.56 -10.75 -9.83
C ALA A 71 15.04 -9.53 -9.04
N GLU A 72 15.95 -8.67 -8.56
CA GLU A 72 15.62 -7.40 -7.92
C GLU A 72 14.95 -6.42 -8.90
N ALA A 73 15.50 -6.28 -10.11
CA ALA A 73 14.89 -5.44 -11.14
C ALA A 73 13.46 -5.91 -11.49
N LEU A 74 13.24 -7.22 -11.63
CA LEU A 74 11.91 -7.77 -11.90
C LEU A 74 10.95 -7.53 -10.73
N GLN A 75 11.40 -7.73 -9.49
CA GLN A 75 10.59 -7.48 -8.30
C GLN A 75 10.16 -6.01 -8.23
N ILE A 76 11.08 -5.07 -8.45
CA ILE A 76 10.80 -3.64 -8.49
C ILE A 76 9.82 -3.32 -9.62
N LEU A 77 10.08 -3.81 -10.83
CA LEU A 77 9.24 -3.57 -12.00
C LEU A 77 7.80 -4.01 -11.77
N VAL A 78 7.59 -5.25 -11.29
CA VAL A 78 6.24 -5.77 -11.02
C VAL A 78 5.56 -4.98 -9.91
N SER A 79 6.28 -4.64 -8.84
CA SER A 79 5.73 -3.87 -7.72
C SER A 79 5.27 -2.48 -8.14
N HIS A 80 6.06 -1.76 -8.95
CA HIS A 80 5.71 -0.42 -9.42
C HIS A 80 4.64 -0.45 -10.51
N LEU A 81 4.67 -1.45 -11.39
CA LEU A 81 3.67 -1.59 -12.45
C LEU A 81 2.28 -1.85 -11.86
N LEU A 82 2.17 -2.78 -10.90
CA LEU A 82 0.88 -3.15 -10.32
C LEU A 82 0.47 -2.23 -9.16
N GLY A 83 1.44 -1.77 -8.37
CA GLY A 83 1.24 -0.80 -7.29
C GLY A 83 1.10 0.61 -7.84
N ASP A 84 2.20 1.31 -8.02
CA ASP A 84 2.23 2.76 -8.28
C ASP A 84 1.55 3.20 -9.58
N ALA A 85 1.67 2.41 -10.65
CA ALA A 85 1.07 2.75 -11.94
C ALA A 85 -0.35 2.18 -12.06
N GLY A 86 -0.55 0.92 -11.67
CA GLY A 86 -1.82 0.21 -11.84
C GLY A 86 -2.89 0.61 -10.84
N SER A 87 -2.53 0.77 -9.55
CA SER A 87 -3.53 1.02 -8.51
C SER A 87 -4.25 2.37 -8.63
N PRO A 88 -3.61 3.51 -8.98
CA PRO A 88 -4.33 4.77 -9.12
C PRO A 88 -5.32 4.74 -10.30
N TYR A 89 -4.98 4.03 -11.38
CA TYR A 89 -5.88 3.85 -12.50
C TYR A 89 -7.14 3.08 -12.09
N LEU A 90 -6.98 1.97 -11.37
CA LEU A 90 -8.11 1.18 -10.86
C LEU A 90 -8.99 1.97 -9.88
N ILE A 91 -8.37 2.70 -8.95
CA ILE A 91 -9.08 3.59 -8.01
C ILE A 91 -9.83 4.68 -8.77
N GLY A 92 -9.23 5.25 -9.82
CA GLY A 92 -9.86 6.25 -10.68
C GLY A 92 -11.11 5.71 -11.37
N VAL A 93 -11.02 4.55 -12.02
CA VAL A 93 -12.17 3.89 -12.67
C VAL A 93 -13.29 3.61 -11.66
N LEU A 94 -12.96 3.11 -10.47
CA LEU A 94 -13.95 2.84 -9.44
C LEU A 94 -14.58 4.13 -8.88
N SER A 95 -13.77 5.16 -8.67
CA SER A 95 -14.25 6.49 -8.30
C SER A 95 -15.24 7.00 -9.34
N ASP A 96 -14.89 6.97 -10.62
CA ASP A 96 -15.76 7.44 -11.71
C ASP A 96 -17.08 6.66 -11.81
N ALA A 97 -17.04 5.34 -11.60
CA ALA A 97 -18.26 4.54 -11.51
C ALA A 97 -19.17 4.98 -10.34
N LEU A 98 -18.60 5.36 -9.19
CA LEU A 98 -19.35 5.76 -7.99
C LEU A 98 -19.99 7.16 -8.08
N ARG A 99 -19.52 8.03 -8.99
CA ARG A 99 -20.05 9.40 -9.20
C ARG A 99 -21.03 9.51 -10.37
N ALA A 100 -21.19 8.47 -11.19
CA ALA A 100 -22.03 8.49 -12.40
C ALA A 100 -23.52 8.86 -12.15
N ALA A 101 -24.01 8.80 -10.91
CA ALA A 101 -25.40 9.06 -10.55
C ALA A 101 -25.68 10.45 -9.93
N ALA A 102 -24.68 11.32 -9.77
CA ALA A 102 -24.82 12.58 -9.01
C ALA A 102 -24.20 13.80 -9.73
N PRO A 103 -24.71 15.02 -9.47
CA PRO A 103 -24.16 16.25 -10.04
C PRO A 103 -22.72 16.52 -9.52
N PRO A 104 -21.82 17.04 -10.38
CA PRO A 104 -20.42 17.26 -10.03
C PRO A 104 -20.30 18.38 -8.99
N THR A 105 -19.88 18.00 -7.78
CA THR A 105 -19.51 18.92 -6.70
C THR A 105 -18.26 18.39 -6.02
N LEU A 106 -17.36 19.28 -5.60
CA LEU A 106 -16.07 18.90 -4.97
C LEU A 106 -16.24 17.93 -3.79
N GLN A 107 -17.32 18.10 -3.01
CA GLN A 107 -17.62 17.20 -1.90
C GLN A 107 -18.05 15.81 -2.35
N HIS A 108 -18.84 15.69 -3.41
CA HIS A 108 -19.21 14.39 -3.97
C HIS A 108 -18.01 13.71 -4.63
N GLU A 109 -17.16 14.48 -5.30
CA GLU A 109 -15.92 13.99 -5.89
C GLU A 109 -14.96 13.42 -4.85
N ALA A 110 -14.77 14.14 -3.74
CA ALA A 110 -13.94 13.69 -2.62
C ALA A 110 -14.51 12.45 -1.94
N ARG A 111 -15.84 12.36 -1.75
CA ARG A 111 -16.49 11.18 -1.15
C ARG A 111 -16.46 9.96 -2.07
N ALA A 112 -16.59 10.15 -3.39
CA ALA A 112 -16.49 9.06 -4.37
C ALA A 112 -15.08 8.47 -4.36
N LEU A 113 -14.06 9.32 -4.36
CA LEU A 113 -12.66 8.89 -4.24
C LEU A 113 -12.39 8.19 -2.91
N GLN A 114 -12.87 8.76 -1.79
CA GLN A 114 -12.74 8.13 -0.47
C GLN A 114 -13.40 6.74 -0.45
N ARG A 115 -14.60 6.57 -1.04
CA ARG A 115 -15.28 5.27 -1.14
C ARG A 115 -14.54 4.30 -2.04
N ALA A 116 -13.98 4.76 -3.17
CA ALA A 116 -13.16 3.93 -4.04
C ALA A 116 -11.93 3.40 -3.29
N LEU A 117 -11.25 4.25 -2.52
CA LEU A 117 -10.12 3.87 -1.66
C LEU A 117 -10.52 2.91 -0.53
N LEU A 118 -11.73 3.04 0.02
CA LEU A 118 -12.22 2.11 1.06
C LEU A 118 -12.58 0.72 0.50
N LEU A 119 -13.00 0.65 -0.77
CA LEU A 119 -13.32 -0.61 -1.45
C LEU A 119 -12.06 -1.34 -1.95
N CYS A 120 -11.00 -0.58 -2.24
CA CYS A 120 -9.70 -1.09 -2.66
C CYS A 120 -8.59 -0.52 -1.74
N PRO A 121 -8.51 -0.97 -0.48
CA PRO A 121 -7.54 -0.48 0.50
C PRO A 121 -6.12 -0.99 0.27
#